data_AF-A0A0V0GM12-F1
#
_entry.id   AF-A0A0V0GM12-F1
#
_cell.length_a   1.000
_cell.length_b   1.000
_cell.length_c   1.000
_cell.angle_alpha   90.00
_cell.angle_beta   90.00
_cell.angle_gamma   90.00
#
_symmetry.space_group_name_H-M   'P 1'
#
loop_
_entity.id
_entity.type
_entity.pdbx_description
1 polymer ?
#
loop_
_entity_poly.entity_id
_entity_poly.type
_entity_poly.pdbx_seq_one_letter_code
_entity_poly.pdbx_strand_id
1 'polypeptide(L)'
;MQACMDIVIPYVRQREQFGRPIGEFQLIQGKLADMYTALQSSRSYVYAVAKDCDNGKIDPKDCSGTILLAAERATQVALQAIQCLGGNGYINEYPTGRLLRDAKMYEIAAGTSEIRRLVIGRELFKHQ
;
A
#
# COMPACT_ATOMS: atom_id res chain seq x y z
N MET A 1 1.64 -0.52 -4.59
CA MET A 1 2.67 -0.82 -3.57
C MET A 1 3.96 -1.38 -4.15
N GLN A 2 3.97 -2.55 -4.81
CA GLN A 2 5.20 -3.11 -5.41
C GLN A 2 5.88 -2.12 -6.38
N ALA A 3 5.13 -1.54 -7.32
CA ALA A 3 5.67 -0.52 -8.23
C ALA A 3 6.31 0.68 -7.50
N CYS A 4 5.77 1.10 -6.35
CA CYS A 4 6.38 2.14 -5.53
C CYS A 4 7.76 1.70 -5.00
N MET A 5 7.88 0.46 -4.51
CA MET A 5 9.16 -0.10 -4.07
C MET A 5 10.16 -0.21 -5.22
N ASP A 6 9.70 -0.62 -6.40
CA ASP A 6 10.54 -0.79 -7.59
C ASP A 6 11.13 0.54 -8.07
N ILE A 7 10.45 1.66 -7.82
CA ILE A 7 10.96 3.01 -8.10
C ILE A 7 11.89 3.49 -6.97
N VAL A 8 11.47 3.32 -5.72
CA VAL A 8 12.15 3.91 -4.57
C VAL A 8 13.49 3.24 -4.31
N ILE A 9 13.58 1.91 -4.36
CA ILE A 9 14.80 1.17 -4.02
C ILE A 9 15.99 1.55 -4.91
N PRO A 10 15.87 1.60 -6.25
CA PRO A 10 16.95 2.09 -7.11
C PRO A 10 17.29 3.56 -6.85
N TYR A 11 16.27 4.41 -6.68
CA TYR A 11 16.48 5.85 -6.48
C TYR A 11 17.28 6.14 -5.21
N VAL A 12 16.91 5.55 -4.07
CA VAL A 12 17.59 5.82 -2.79
C VAL A 12 19.00 5.21 -2.73
N ARG A 13 19.32 4.24 -3.59
CA ARG A 13 20.68 3.69 -3.74
C ARG A 13 21.58 4.56 -4.60
N GLN A 14 21.03 5.37 -5.49
CA GLN A 14 21.78 6.21 -6.43
C GLN A 14 21.84 7.68 -6.01
N ARG A 15 20.77 8.19 -5.40
CA ARG A 15 20.70 9.58 -4.97
C ARG A 15 21.63 9.78 -3.78
N GLU A 16 22.59 10.67 -3.90
CA GLU A 16 23.53 11.01 -2.82
C GLU A 16 23.18 12.35 -2.19
N GLN A 17 23.29 12.42 -0.86
CA GLN A 17 23.30 13.66 -0.07
C GLN A 17 24.23 13.47 1.13
N PHE A 18 24.85 14.55 1.60
CA PHE A 18 25.82 14.50 2.71
C PHE A 18 26.92 13.44 2.48
N GLY A 19 27.37 13.28 1.24
CA GLY A 19 28.51 12.43 0.87
C GLY A 19 28.22 10.92 0.78
N ARG A 20 26.96 10.48 0.79
CA ARG A 20 26.60 9.05 0.63
C ARG A 20 25.19 8.85 0.07
N PRO A 21 24.86 7.63 -0.42
CA PRO A 21 23.50 7.29 -0.83
C PRO A 21 22.45 7.56 0.26
N ILE A 22 21.31 8.13 -0.12
CA ILE A 22 20.27 8.49 0.86
C ILE A 22 19.63 7.26 1.53
N GLY A 23 19.71 6.09 0.90
CA GLY A 23 19.27 4.82 1.47
C GLY A 23 20.04 4.36 2.71
N GLU A 24 21.19 4.96 3.01
CA GLU A 24 21.98 4.67 4.21
C GLU A 24 21.54 5.46 5.45
N PHE A 25 20.70 6.49 5.29
CA PHE A 25 20.18 7.23 6.43
C PHE A 25 19.06 6.44 7.12
N GLN A 26 19.16 6.30 8.45
CA GLN A 26 18.25 5.49 9.27
C GLN A 26 16.77 5.86 9.08
N LEU A 27 16.45 7.15 8.89
CA LEU A 27 15.07 7.58 8.65
C LEU A 27 14.54 7.13 7.28
N ILE A 28 15.40 7.05 6.25
CA ILE A 28 15.02 6.46 4.96
C ILE A 28 14.85 4.96 5.13
N GLN A 29 15.77 4.27 5.81
CA GLN A 29 15.65 2.83 6.09
C GLN A 29 14.36 2.48 6.84
N GLY A 30 13.98 3.29 7.84
CA GLY A 30 12.70 3.14 8.55
C GLY A 30 11.50 3.24 7.61
N LYS A 31 11.48 4.24 6.71
CA LYS A 31 10.42 4.35 5.68
C LYS A 31 10.37 3.12 4.78
N LEU A 32 11.51 2.62 4.33
CA LEU A 32 11.58 1.43 3.48
C LEU A 32 11.07 0.19 4.21
N ALA A 33 11.39 0.05 5.51
CA ALA A 33 10.90 -1.04 6.34
C ALA A 33 9.36 -1.01 6.47
N ASP A 34 8.78 0.16 6.72
CA ASP A 34 7.33 0.33 6.81
C ASP A 34 6.65 0.04 5.46
N MET A 35 7.20 0.56 4.36
CA MET A 35 6.67 0.32 3.02
C MET A 35 6.72 -1.16 2.63
N TYR A 36 7.83 -1.83 2.92
CA TYR A 36 7.99 -3.26 2.68
C TYR A 36 7.00 -4.08 3.51
N THR A 37 6.87 -3.77 4.80
CA THR A 37 5.97 -4.49 5.72
C THR A 37 4.51 -4.31 5.30
N ALA A 38 4.10 -3.09 4.92
CA ALA A 38 2.77 -2.82 4.39
C ALA A 38 2.47 -3.62 3.11
N LEU A 39 3.45 -3.71 2.20
CA LEU A 39 3.34 -4.51 0.99
C LEU A 39 3.19 -6.01 1.31
N GLN A 40 4.06 -6.58 2.15
CA GLN A 40 4.03 -8.01 2.43
C GLN A 40 2.78 -8.42 3.21
N SER A 41 2.39 -7.65 4.23
CA SER A 41 1.16 -7.92 4.98
C SER A 41 -0.08 -7.87 4.10
N SER A 42 -0.20 -6.85 3.24
CA SER A 42 -1.33 -6.71 2.32
C SER A 42 -1.35 -7.84 1.28
N ARG A 43 -0.18 -8.21 0.73
CA ARG A 43 -0.04 -9.32 -0.22
C ARG A 43 -0.48 -10.64 0.41
N SER A 44 0.03 -10.96 1.60
CA SER A 44 -0.30 -12.19 2.30
C SER A 44 -1.79 -12.28 2.60
N TYR A 45 -2.42 -11.18 3.04
CA TYR A 45 -3.85 -11.18 3.32
C TYR A 45 -4.68 -11.40 2.04
N VAL A 46 -4.35 -10.70 0.96
CA VAL A 46 -5.05 -10.85 -0.34
C VAL A 46 -4.95 -12.28 -0.85
N TYR A 47 -3.76 -12.90 -0.84
CA TYR A 47 -3.61 -14.28 -1.31
C TYR A 47 -4.26 -15.31 -0.40
N ALA A 48 -4.28 -15.08 0.92
CA ALA A 48 -5.00 -15.96 1.85
C ALA A 48 -6.51 -15.95 1.56
N VAL A 49 -7.12 -14.77 1.45
CA VAL A 49 -8.57 -14.64 1.15
C VAL A 49 -8.89 -15.16 -0.26
N ALA A 50 -8.04 -14.87 -1.26
CA ALA A 50 -8.24 -15.39 -2.60
C ALA A 50 -8.21 -16.94 -2.62
N LYS A 51 -7.29 -17.57 -1.89
CA LYS A 51 -7.23 -19.02 -1.75
C LYS A 51 -8.51 -19.59 -1.12
N ASP A 52 -9.07 -18.93 -0.11
CA ASP A 52 -10.34 -19.37 0.49
C ASP A 52 -11.50 -19.24 -0.48
N CYS A 53 -11.57 -18.13 -1.24
CA CYS A 53 -12.54 -17.94 -2.32
C CYS A 53 -12.47 -19.04 -3.38
N ASP A 54 -11.27 -19.41 -3.84
CA ASP A 54 -11.06 -20.48 -4.82
C ASP A 54 -11.53 -21.85 -4.29
N ASN A 55 -11.51 -22.05 -2.96
CA ASN A 55 -12.02 -23.24 -2.30
C ASN A 55 -13.52 -23.15 -1.95
N GLY A 56 -14.24 -22.14 -2.45
CA GLY A 56 -15.66 -21.92 -2.18
C GLY A 56 -15.98 -21.36 -0.79
N LYS A 57 -14.96 -20.97 -0.02
CA LYS A 57 -15.11 -20.36 1.32
C LYS A 57 -15.09 -18.84 1.18
N ILE A 58 -16.20 -18.28 0.75
CA ILE A 58 -16.34 -16.83 0.56
C ILE A 58 -16.95 -16.20 1.81
N ASP A 59 -16.18 -15.39 2.51
CA ASP A 59 -16.65 -14.62 3.66
C ASP A 59 -16.66 -13.11 3.33
N PRO A 60 -17.82 -12.43 3.38
CA PRO A 60 -17.91 -11.01 3.07
C PRO A 60 -17.03 -10.12 3.95
N LYS A 61 -16.77 -10.51 5.21
CA LYS A 61 -15.93 -9.74 6.14
C LYS A 61 -14.46 -9.81 5.72
N ASP A 62 -14.00 -10.96 5.24
CA ASP A 62 -12.60 -11.19 4.86
C ASP A 62 -12.32 -10.55 3.50
N CYS A 63 -13.26 -10.69 2.55
CA CYS A 63 -13.24 -9.96 1.27
C CYS A 63 -13.18 -8.44 1.47
N SER A 64 -14.02 -7.90 2.36
CA SER A 64 -14.04 -6.46 2.66
C SER A 64 -12.77 -6.02 3.39
N GLY A 65 -12.28 -6.82 4.33
CA GLY A 65 -11.06 -6.55 5.09
C GLY A 65 -9.82 -6.51 4.21
N THR A 66 -9.70 -7.42 3.24
CA THR A 66 -8.50 -7.48 2.40
C THR A 66 -8.37 -6.25 1.50
N ILE A 67 -9.46 -5.82 0.86
CA ILE A 67 -9.43 -4.64 -0.01
C ILE A 67 -9.34 -3.34 0.80
N LEU A 68 -9.95 -3.28 1.99
CA LEU A 68 -9.79 -2.16 2.92
C LEU A 68 -8.31 -1.95 3.28
N LEU A 69 -7.63 -3.00 3.75
CA LEU A 69 -6.22 -2.91 4.12
C LEU A 69 -5.34 -2.56 2.92
N ALA A 70 -5.50 -3.29 1.81
CA ALA A 70 -4.62 -3.12 0.65
C ALA A 70 -4.78 -1.73 0.01
N ALA A 71 -6.00 -1.18 -0.04
CA ALA A 71 -6.27 0.15 -0.60
C ALA A 71 -5.58 1.25 0.21
N GLU A 72 -5.81 1.28 1.53
CA GLU A 72 -5.27 2.34 2.38
C GLU A 72 -3.74 2.25 2.50
N ARG A 73 -3.19 1.03 2.54
CA ARG A 73 -1.74 0.83 2.48
C ARG A 73 -1.15 1.22 1.13
N ALA A 74 -1.87 1.02 0.01
CA ALA A 74 -1.40 1.47 -1.29
C ALA A 74 -1.24 3.00 -1.36
N THR A 75 -2.21 3.75 -0.85
CA THR A 75 -2.11 5.21 -0.75
C THR A 75 -0.95 5.64 0.14
N GLN A 76 -0.83 5.05 1.34
CA GLN A 76 0.26 5.38 2.26
C GLN A 76 1.64 5.10 1.66
N VAL A 77 1.83 3.95 1.01
CA VAL A 77 3.09 3.59 0.36
C VAL A 77 3.39 4.50 -0.83
N ALA A 78 2.39 4.91 -1.60
CA ALA A 78 2.58 5.87 -2.69
C ALA A 78 3.01 7.26 -2.16
N LEU A 79 2.42 7.72 -1.05
CA LEU A 79 2.86 8.96 -0.37
C LEU A 79 4.31 8.86 0.13
N GLN A 80 4.70 7.73 0.73
CA GLN A 80 6.09 7.53 1.15
C GLN A 80 7.05 7.46 -0.04
N ALA A 81 6.62 6.92 -1.18
CA ALA A 81 7.45 6.93 -2.38
C ALA A 81 7.72 8.34 -2.89
N ILE A 82 6.71 9.21 -2.93
CA ILE A 82 6.89 10.64 -3.23
C ILE A 82 7.89 11.26 -2.26
N GLN A 83 7.73 11.00 -0.96
CA GLN A 83 8.60 11.56 0.08
C GLN A 83 10.06 11.08 -0.05
N CYS A 84 10.30 9.81 -0.37
CA CYS A 84 11.64 9.27 -0.57
C CYS A 84 12.35 9.86 -1.79
N LEU A 85 11.60 10.22 -2.84
CA LEU A 85 12.14 10.88 -4.03
C LEU A 85 12.32 12.39 -3.85
N GLY A 86 11.67 13.00 -2.85
CA GLY A 86 11.69 14.44 -2.62
C GLY A 86 10.96 15.20 -3.74
N GLY A 87 11.52 16.33 -4.19
CA GLY A 87 10.92 17.12 -5.28
C GLY A 87 10.70 16.32 -6.57
N ASN A 88 11.62 15.39 -6.88
CA ASN A 88 11.49 14.48 -8.02
C ASN A 88 10.25 13.58 -7.90
N GLY A 89 9.85 13.22 -6.68
CA GLY A 89 8.67 12.40 -6.45
C GLY A 89 7.35 13.14 -6.70
N TYR A 90 7.38 14.48 -6.65
CA TYR A 90 6.21 15.35 -6.81
C TYR A 90 5.95 15.73 -8.28
N ILE A 91 7.00 15.85 -9.09
CA ILE A 91 6.89 16.21 -10.51
C ILE A 91 6.47 15.02 -11.38
N ASN A 92 5.99 15.31 -12.59
CA ASN A 92 5.46 14.30 -13.51
C ASN A 92 6.53 13.50 -14.27
N GLU A 93 7.81 13.83 -14.13
CA GLU A 93 8.92 13.06 -14.72
C GLU A 93 9.12 11.70 -14.02
N TYR A 94 8.66 11.58 -12.77
CA TYR A 94 8.67 10.31 -12.04
C TYR A 94 7.24 9.78 -11.88
N PRO A 95 7.04 8.46 -11.98
CA PRO A 95 5.71 7.87 -11.94
C PRO A 95 5.02 7.90 -10.57
N THR A 96 5.70 8.31 -9.49
CA THR A 96 5.17 8.30 -8.12
C THR A 96 3.89 9.12 -7.95
N GLY A 97 3.80 10.29 -8.60
CA GLY A 97 2.58 11.10 -8.58
C GLY A 97 1.40 10.43 -9.29
N ARG A 98 1.65 9.67 -10.37
CA ARG A 98 0.62 8.84 -11.02
C ARG A 98 0.18 7.72 -10.09
N LEU A 99 1.13 6.99 -9.49
CA LEU A 99 0.84 5.88 -8.59
C LEU A 99 -0.01 6.29 -7.37
N LEU A 100 0.18 7.50 -6.84
CA LEU A 100 -0.67 8.02 -5.77
C LEU A 100 -2.13 8.21 -6.25
N ARG A 101 -2.31 8.83 -7.41
CA ARG A 101 -3.65 9.05 -7.98
C ARG A 101 -4.35 7.73 -8.29
N ASP A 102 -3.62 6.77 -8.85
CA ASP A 102 -4.12 5.42 -9.11
C ASP A 102 -4.52 4.71 -7.81
N ALA A 103 -3.67 4.79 -6.77
CA ALA A 103 -3.92 4.13 -5.49
C ALA A 103 -5.15 4.67 -4.77
N LYS A 104 -5.37 5.99 -4.80
CA LYS A 104 -6.49 6.62 -4.10
C LYS A 104 -7.85 6.12 -4.59
N MET A 105 -7.94 5.73 -5.86
CA MET A 105 -9.16 5.19 -6.43
C MET A 105 -9.63 3.91 -5.72
N TYR A 106 -8.71 3.09 -5.19
CA TYR A 106 -9.06 1.86 -4.48
C TYR A 106 -9.83 2.10 -3.17
N GLU A 107 -9.72 3.28 -2.57
CA GLU A 107 -10.46 3.65 -1.36
C GLU A 107 -11.89 4.15 -1.65
N ILE A 108 -12.18 4.48 -2.92
CA ILE A 108 -13.41 5.19 -3.31
C ILE A 108 -14.29 4.30 -4.20
N ALA A 109 -13.69 3.66 -5.21
CA ALA A 109 -14.40 2.89 -6.21
C ALA A 109 -14.86 1.52 -5.70
N ALA A 110 -15.97 1.03 -6.27
CA ALA A 110 -16.53 -0.30 -5.98
C ALA A 110 -16.78 -0.58 -4.49
N GLY A 111 -17.11 0.47 -3.73
CA GLY A 111 -17.34 0.44 -2.29
C GLY A 111 -16.24 1.19 -1.54
N THR A 112 -16.62 2.24 -0.82
CA THR A 112 -15.65 3.08 -0.09
C THR A 112 -15.05 2.33 1.10
N SER A 113 -13.92 2.84 1.62
CA SER A 113 -13.33 2.33 2.86
C SER A 113 -14.31 2.33 4.04
N GLU A 114 -15.21 3.31 4.15
CA GLU A 114 -16.25 3.37 5.18
C GLU A 114 -17.29 2.27 5.01
N ILE A 115 -17.74 2.03 3.77
CA ILE A 115 -18.69 0.94 3.48
C ILE A 115 -18.08 -0.41 3.83
N ARG A 116 -16.80 -0.64 3.51
CA ARG A 116 -16.10 -1.89 3.88
C ARG A 116 -16.05 -2.09 5.39
N ARG A 117 -15.77 -1.03 6.16
CA ARG A 117 -15.84 -1.07 7.64
C ARG A 117 -17.24 -1.43 8.14
N LEU A 118 -18.29 -0.88 7.52
CA LEU A 118 -19.67 -1.24 7.86
C LEU A 118 -19.97 -2.71 7.58
N VAL A 119 -19.51 -3.27 6.46
CA VAL A 119 -19.69 -4.70 6.13
C VAL A 119 -18.96 -5.57 7.14
N ILE A 120 -17.68 -5.29 7.42
CA ILE A 120 -16.89 -6.02 8.41
C ILE A 120 -17.59 -5.99 9.77
N GLY A 121 -17.99 -4.79 10.22
CA GLY A 121 -18.71 -4.63 11.48
C GLY A 121 -19.98 -5.47 11.54
N ARG A 122 -20.85 -5.37 10.53
CA ARG A 122 -22.11 -6.13 10.49
C ARG A 122 -21.90 -7.64 10.52
N GLU A 123 -20.96 -8.17 9.73
CA GLU A 123 -20.71 -9.60 9.70
C GLU A 123 -20.11 -10.13 11.01
N LEU A 124 -19.30 -9.34 11.72
CA LEU A 124 -18.78 -9.73 13.04
C LEU A 124 -19.88 -9.87 14.12
N PHE A 125 -21.01 -9.17 13.98
CA PHE A 125 -22.14 -9.23 14.92
C PHE A 125 -23.27 -10.20 14.50
N LYS A 126 -23.22 -10.76 13.28
CA LYS A 126 -24.32 -11.55 12.70
C LYS A 126 -24.54 -12.93 13.34
N HIS A 127 -23.57 -13.40 14.13
CA HIS A 127 -23.60 -14.70 14.80
C HIS A 127 -23.54 -14.60 16.34
N GLN A 128 -23.88 -13.43 16.89
CA GLN A 128 -24.16 -13.25 18.32
C GLN A 128 -25.66 -13.36 18.60
#